data_AF-A0AA42Z045-F1
#
_entry.id   AF-A0AA42Z045-F1
#
_cell.length_a   1.000
_cell.length_b   1.000
_cell.length_c   1.000
_cell.angle_alpha   90.00
_cell.angle_beta   90.00
_cell.angle_gamma   90.00
#
_symmetry.space_group_name_H-M   'P 1'
#
loop_
_entity.id
_entity.type
_entity.pdbx_description
1 polymer ?
#
loop_
_entity_poly.entity_id
_entity_poly.type
_entity_poly.pdbx_seq_one_letter_code
_entity_poly.pdbx_strand_id
1 'polypeptide(L)'
;MPQQAFLKGIGAYWSALGQPGTPPEFGESRIDAFVDLLHLTSSAEHGFRLVEGLDAPYAGIAVGDQSRPWRLHWAIQVGELEPFGTPGLGDVIFLADTIADPEGRHRVYTVKDGLRGDLEFSDLAGVLNWMAAQVRHARGEYDDAQLQEIQSKASALLDDAWEEGPTSGLYILEELIHTPLFDAWGAISRGQWPVVDPTDDPAPIDREDGWQRRLSLWLTRRFVETRRLELPADIAVSDMDAVHRNLVEHLIDFEQGLHSGEVPAIIELAANGADEKLAALAQDWIERHDAWRTAANVPSPEDDDFEVEPPPFQHTPFTRKLMHALSISLDNMVKDGEIELHPDRKDALLIELVTAGSDARSVKHMLKKLTATLVDSEHVEEIYPSDDKIQDRLKEDLGG
;
A
#
# COMPACT_ATOMS: atom_id res chain seq x y z
N MET A 1 10.69 22.62 25.69
CA MET A 1 11.92 21.87 25.31
C MET A 1 11.91 21.45 23.84
N PRO A 2 10.84 20.83 23.28
CA PRO A 2 10.84 20.34 21.89
C PRO A 2 11.07 21.44 20.84
N GLN A 3 10.43 22.61 21.00
CA GLN A 3 10.61 23.75 20.09
C GLN A 3 12.06 24.26 20.04
N GLN A 4 12.76 24.27 21.18
CA GLN A 4 14.15 24.71 21.23
C GLN A 4 15.09 23.73 20.51
N ALA A 5 14.84 22.42 20.65
CA ALA A 5 15.59 21.40 19.94
C ALA A 5 15.38 21.50 18.42
N PHE A 6 14.13 21.71 17.99
CA PHE A 6 13.77 21.92 16.59
C PHE A 6 14.47 23.14 15.98
N LEU A 7 14.39 24.32 16.63
CA LEU A 7 15.07 25.54 16.14
C LEU A 7 16.60 25.38 16.09
N LYS A 8 17.18 24.65 17.05
CA LYS A 8 18.60 24.29 17.01
C LYS A 8 18.93 23.37 15.83
N GLY A 9 18.04 22.42 15.51
CA GLY A 9 18.14 21.55 14.34
C GLY A 9 18.14 22.34 13.03
N ILE A 10 17.22 23.29 12.87
CA ILE A 10 17.18 24.21 11.71
C ILE A 10 18.51 24.92 11.55
N GLY A 11 19.02 25.55 12.63
CA GLY A 11 20.30 26.25 12.59
C GLY A 11 21.49 25.34 12.24
N ALA A 12 21.51 24.11 12.76
CA ALA A 12 22.55 23.14 12.46
C ALA A 12 22.53 22.70 10.99
N TYR A 13 21.35 22.44 10.43
CA TYR A 13 21.17 22.06 9.03
C TYR A 13 21.52 23.23 8.09
N TRP A 14 21.03 24.43 8.36
CA TRP A 14 21.38 25.66 7.64
C TRP A 14 22.89 25.89 7.57
N SER A 15 23.56 25.75 8.71
CA SER A 15 25.02 25.85 8.79
C SER A 15 25.73 24.72 8.04
N ALA A 16 25.22 23.49 8.10
CA ALA A 16 25.80 22.34 7.39
C ALA A 16 25.75 22.53 5.86
N LEU A 17 24.67 23.14 5.36
CA LEU A 17 24.52 23.51 3.95
C LEU A 17 25.41 24.70 3.53
N GLY A 18 26.10 25.35 4.47
CA GLY A 18 26.91 26.53 4.18
C GLY A 18 26.09 27.78 3.83
N GLN A 19 24.81 27.81 4.22
CA GLN A 19 23.95 28.96 3.96
C GLN A 19 24.41 30.19 4.76
N PRO A 20 24.41 31.39 4.16
CA PRO A 20 24.88 32.59 4.84
C PRO A 20 23.92 33.03 5.97
N GLY A 21 24.49 33.65 7.01
CA GLY A 21 23.70 34.27 8.08
C GLY A 21 22.93 33.28 8.96
N THR A 22 21.84 33.77 9.57
CA THR A 22 20.90 32.95 10.33
C THR A 22 19.70 32.57 9.47
N PRO A 23 19.07 31.40 9.70
CA PRO A 23 17.83 31.06 9.03
C PRO A 23 16.76 32.14 9.28
N PRO A 24 15.92 32.47 8.28
CA PRO A 24 14.78 33.37 8.47
C PRO A 24 13.74 32.75 9.44
N GLU A 25 12.74 33.55 9.80
CA GLU A 25 11.53 32.99 10.44
C GLU A 25 10.76 32.16 9.41
N PHE A 26 10.32 30.97 9.80
CA PHE A 26 9.63 30.01 8.95
C PHE A 26 8.29 29.61 9.57
N GLY A 27 7.27 29.44 8.73
CA GLY A 27 5.97 28.84 9.07
C GLY A 27 5.22 29.40 10.28
N GLU A 28 3.96 28.98 10.44
CA GLU A 28 3.22 29.20 11.69
C GLU A 28 3.28 27.96 12.61
N SER A 29 3.50 26.78 12.03
CA SER A 29 3.70 25.50 12.73
C SER A 29 5.11 24.92 12.52
N ARG A 30 5.43 23.84 13.25
CA ARG A 30 6.72 23.13 13.10
C ARG A 30 6.85 22.41 11.76
N ILE A 31 5.76 21.82 11.27
CA ILE A 31 5.77 21.17 9.97
C ILE A 31 5.92 22.22 8.86
N ASP A 32 5.17 23.33 8.90
CA ASP A 32 5.33 24.41 7.91
C ASP A 32 6.76 24.95 7.90
N ALA A 33 7.34 25.16 9.08
CA ALA A 33 8.70 25.63 9.20
C ALA A 33 9.73 24.65 8.60
N PHE A 34 9.47 23.35 8.71
CA PHE A 34 10.30 22.30 8.12
C PHE A 34 10.16 22.27 6.60
N VAL A 35 8.93 22.38 6.07
CA VAL A 35 8.64 22.44 4.63
C VAL A 35 9.26 23.68 3.99
N ASP A 36 9.07 24.85 4.60
CA ASP A 36 9.66 26.12 4.14
C ASP A 36 11.19 26.05 4.09
N LEU A 37 11.81 25.42 5.09
CA LEU A 37 13.25 25.20 5.13
C LEU A 37 13.72 24.33 3.96
N LEU A 38 13.04 23.22 3.66
CA LEU A 38 13.36 22.35 2.53
C LEU A 38 13.15 23.07 1.19
N HIS A 39 12.10 23.88 1.07
CA HIS A 39 11.85 24.67 -0.12
C HIS A 39 12.96 25.71 -0.36
N LEU A 40 13.29 26.49 0.67
CA LEU A 40 14.30 27.56 0.60
C LEU A 40 15.71 27.02 0.35
N THR A 41 16.00 25.80 0.81
CA THR A 41 17.32 25.16 0.67
C THR A 41 17.41 24.14 -0.46
N SER A 42 16.37 24.02 -1.29
CA SER A 42 16.25 23.02 -2.36
C SER A 42 17.38 23.05 -3.41
N SER A 43 18.03 24.19 -3.60
CA SER A 43 19.16 24.36 -4.52
C SER A 43 20.54 24.13 -3.89
N ALA A 44 20.59 23.84 -2.59
CA ALA A 44 21.85 23.64 -1.88
C ALA A 44 22.48 22.28 -2.24
N GLU A 45 23.79 22.26 -2.39
CA GLU A 45 24.52 21.01 -2.66
C GLU A 45 24.36 20.04 -1.49
N HIS A 46 24.08 18.76 -1.79
CA HIS A 46 23.73 17.71 -0.83
C HIS A 46 22.45 17.96 -0.01
N GLY A 47 21.76 19.07 -0.25
CA GLY A 47 20.52 19.41 0.43
C GLY A 47 19.40 18.42 0.17
N PHE A 48 18.55 18.27 1.17
CA PHE A 48 17.25 17.63 1.04
C PHE A 48 16.27 18.60 0.39
N ARG A 49 15.37 18.05 -0.42
CA ARG A 49 14.33 18.77 -1.14
C ARG A 49 13.03 18.00 -1.07
N LEU A 50 11.92 18.72 -1.15
CA LEU A 50 10.60 18.12 -1.32
C LEU A 50 10.58 17.29 -2.61
N VAL A 51 9.90 16.16 -2.57
CA VAL A 51 9.66 15.31 -3.75
C VAL A 51 8.37 15.79 -4.38
N GLU A 52 8.41 16.18 -5.65
CA GLU A 52 7.22 16.61 -6.37
C GLU A 52 6.21 15.45 -6.47
N GLY A 53 4.99 15.71 -5.99
CA GLY A 53 3.87 14.79 -6.11
C GLY A 53 3.30 14.74 -7.52
N LEU A 54 2.39 13.80 -7.76
CA LEU A 54 1.58 13.75 -8.98
C LEU A 54 0.24 14.43 -8.68
N ASP A 55 -0.12 15.47 -9.43
CA ASP A 55 -1.34 16.27 -9.16
C ASP A 55 -2.64 15.45 -9.29
N ALA A 56 -2.66 14.45 -10.18
CA ALA A 56 -3.84 13.63 -10.47
C ALA A 56 -3.47 12.15 -10.61
N PRO A 57 -3.22 11.42 -9.50
CA PRO A 57 -2.72 10.04 -9.58
C PRO A 57 -3.79 9.03 -10.01
N TYR A 58 -5.06 9.38 -9.85
CA TYR A 58 -6.19 8.47 -10.06
C TYR A 58 -6.33 7.98 -11.50
N ALA A 59 -6.03 8.80 -12.50
CA ALA A 59 -6.11 8.37 -13.90
C ALA A 59 -5.15 7.22 -14.18
N GLY A 60 -3.89 7.34 -13.72
CA GLY A 60 -2.89 6.27 -13.83
C GLY A 60 -3.28 5.02 -13.04
N ILE A 61 -3.88 5.20 -11.86
CA ILE A 61 -4.43 4.10 -11.05
C ILE A 61 -5.54 3.36 -11.80
N ALA A 62 -6.54 4.08 -12.30
CA ALA A 62 -7.75 3.50 -12.87
C ALA A 62 -7.47 2.69 -14.14
N VAL A 63 -6.53 3.16 -14.98
CA VAL A 63 -6.12 2.44 -16.20
C VAL A 63 -5.04 1.38 -15.95
N GLY A 64 -4.53 1.27 -14.72
CA GLY A 64 -3.51 0.30 -14.34
C GLY A 64 -2.12 0.59 -14.92
N ASP A 65 -1.74 1.86 -15.10
CA ASP A 65 -0.39 2.19 -15.56
C ASP A 65 0.67 1.83 -14.51
N GLN A 66 1.76 1.23 -14.98
CA GLN A 66 2.90 0.82 -14.15
C GLN A 66 4.17 1.66 -14.40
N SER A 67 4.15 2.67 -15.30
CA SER A 67 5.36 3.48 -15.54
C SER A 67 5.72 4.47 -14.46
N ARG A 68 4.77 4.81 -13.59
CA ARG A 68 5.00 5.72 -12.48
C ARG A 68 4.46 5.08 -11.20
N PRO A 69 4.96 5.48 -10.02
CA PRO A 69 4.50 4.92 -8.76
C PRO A 69 3.18 5.58 -8.31
N TRP A 70 2.14 5.54 -9.16
CA TRP A 70 0.85 6.21 -8.93
C TRP A 70 0.22 5.85 -7.58
N ARG A 71 0.29 4.57 -7.21
CA ARG A 71 -0.22 4.03 -5.95
C ARG A 71 0.47 4.68 -4.74
N LEU A 72 1.79 4.81 -4.79
CA LEU A 72 2.59 5.42 -3.74
C LEU A 72 2.27 6.92 -3.60
N HIS A 73 2.23 7.66 -4.72
CA HIS A 73 1.90 9.10 -4.68
C HIS A 73 0.51 9.36 -4.11
N TRP A 74 -0.48 8.56 -4.53
CA TRP A 74 -1.82 8.63 -3.98
C TRP A 74 -1.86 8.32 -2.48
N ALA A 75 -1.20 7.24 -2.05
CA ALA A 75 -1.15 6.86 -0.63
C ALA A 75 -0.45 7.92 0.24
N ILE A 76 0.62 8.57 -0.27
CA ILE A 76 1.28 9.71 0.39
C ILE A 76 0.31 10.87 0.57
N GLN A 77 -0.44 11.23 -0.48
CA GLN A 77 -1.42 12.32 -0.43
C GLN A 77 -2.53 12.02 0.58
N VAL A 78 -3.14 10.83 0.52
CA VAL A 78 -4.21 10.43 1.43
C VAL A 78 -3.71 10.23 2.86
N GLY A 79 -2.47 9.80 3.04
CA GLY A 79 -1.83 9.69 4.35
C GLY A 79 -1.48 11.04 5.00
N GLU A 80 -1.63 12.14 4.26
CA GLU A 80 -1.24 13.50 4.70
C GLU A 80 0.25 13.52 5.06
N LEU A 81 1.08 12.94 4.20
CA LEU A 81 2.54 12.85 4.37
C LEU A 81 3.24 13.83 3.43
N GLU A 82 4.28 14.49 3.94
CA GLU A 82 5.14 15.35 3.13
C GLU A 82 6.39 14.58 2.70
N PRO A 83 6.54 14.26 1.40
CA PRO A 83 7.68 13.51 0.91
C PRO A 83 8.89 14.40 0.62
N PHE A 84 10.07 13.98 1.06
CA PHE A 84 11.32 14.66 0.78
C PHE A 84 12.48 13.68 0.62
N GLY A 85 13.60 14.14 0.04
CA GLY A 85 14.76 13.29 -0.17
C GLY A 85 15.99 14.07 -0.61
N THR A 86 17.11 13.39 -0.78
CA THR A 86 18.36 13.96 -1.31
C THR A 86 18.95 13.02 -2.34
N PRO A 87 19.51 13.53 -3.46
CA PRO A 87 20.12 12.68 -4.50
C PRO A 87 21.24 11.75 -3.97
N GLY A 88 21.87 12.09 -2.84
CA GLY A 88 22.97 11.31 -2.27
C GLY A 88 22.58 9.99 -1.62
N LEU A 89 21.29 9.70 -1.44
CA LEU A 89 20.80 8.53 -0.71
C LEU A 89 20.07 7.50 -1.59
N GLY A 90 20.20 7.60 -2.91
CA GLY A 90 19.55 6.69 -3.86
C GLY A 90 18.02 6.82 -3.80
N ASP A 91 17.33 5.68 -3.86
CA ASP A 91 15.86 5.59 -3.98
C ASP A 91 15.11 5.68 -2.63
N VAL A 92 15.74 6.26 -1.60
CA VAL A 92 15.11 6.46 -0.28
C VAL A 92 14.31 7.75 -0.27
N ILE A 93 13.02 7.63 0.04
CA ILE A 93 12.11 8.75 0.26
C ILE A 93 11.88 8.87 1.76
N PHE A 94 11.93 10.09 2.29
CA PHE A 94 11.53 10.41 3.66
C PHE A 94 10.11 10.95 3.63
N LEU A 95 9.30 10.56 4.61
CA LEU A 95 7.91 10.95 4.73
C LEU A 95 7.71 11.59 6.10
N ALA A 96 7.51 12.91 6.14
CA ALA A 96 7.15 13.59 7.37
C ALA A 96 5.63 13.55 7.57
N ASP A 97 5.18 13.09 8.74
CA ASP A 97 3.77 13.15 9.10
C ASP A 97 3.38 14.59 9.37
N THR A 98 2.45 15.12 8.57
CA THR A 98 1.98 16.50 8.72
C THR A 98 1.13 16.66 9.96
N ILE A 99 0.62 15.56 10.52
CA ILE A 99 -0.15 15.53 11.75
C ILE A 99 0.75 15.10 12.90
N ALA A 100 0.73 15.88 13.97
CA ALA A 100 1.53 15.59 15.14
C ALA A 100 0.91 14.45 15.98
N ASP A 101 1.76 13.65 16.61
CA ASP A 101 1.33 12.69 17.64
C ASP A 101 0.78 13.41 18.89
N PRO A 102 0.21 12.71 19.89
CA PRO A 102 -0.40 13.33 21.06
C PRO A 102 0.60 14.14 21.92
N GLU A 103 1.90 13.88 21.80
CA GLU A 103 2.96 14.68 22.42
C GLU A 103 3.36 15.91 21.57
N GLY A 104 2.70 16.10 20.44
CA GLY A 104 2.94 17.16 19.48
C GLY A 104 4.16 16.89 18.60
N ARG A 105 4.58 15.65 18.36
CA ARG A 105 5.76 15.36 17.52
C ARG A 105 5.32 14.97 16.11
N HIS A 106 5.91 15.61 15.11
CA HIS A 106 5.79 15.18 13.71
C HIS A 106 6.87 14.13 13.44
N ARG A 107 6.44 12.91 13.21
CA ARG A 107 7.31 11.75 12.99
C ARG A 107 7.79 11.74 11.54
N VAL A 108 8.96 11.15 11.31
CA VAL A 108 9.51 11.00 9.96
C VAL A 108 9.91 9.56 9.74
N TYR A 109 9.46 9.01 8.63
CA TYR A 109 9.72 7.64 8.22
C TYR A 109 10.53 7.63 6.94
N THR A 110 11.15 6.49 6.64
CA THR A 110 11.70 6.24 5.31
C THR A 110 10.89 5.20 4.59
N VAL A 111 10.80 5.35 3.27
CA VAL A 111 10.25 4.37 2.35
C VAL A 111 11.29 4.11 1.27
N LYS A 112 11.49 2.83 0.97
CA LYS A 112 12.40 2.35 -0.07
C LYS A 112 11.70 1.25 -0.87
N ASP A 113 11.66 1.41 -2.18
CA ASP A 113 11.01 0.46 -3.10
C ASP A 113 9.53 0.18 -2.74
N GLY A 114 8.83 1.18 -2.19
CA GLY A 114 7.43 1.06 -1.77
C GLY A 114 7.22 0.30 -0.45
N LEU A 115 8.30 0.01 0.29
CA LEU A 115 8.28 -0.64 1.60
C LEU A 115 8.85 0.29 2.68
N ARG A 116 8.49 0.04 3.94
CA ARG A 116 9.10 0.72 5.09
C ARG A 116 10.62 0.57 5.07
N GLY A 117 11.31 1.69 5.20
CA GLY A 117 12.76 1.78 5.23
C GLY A 117 13.33 1.63 6.64
N ASP A 118 14.66 1.66 6.73
CA ASP A 118 15.40 1.35 7.96
C ASP A 118 15.48 2.52 8.96
N LEU A 119 15.09 3.73 8.54
CA LEU A 119 15.21 4.94 9.35
C LEU A 119 13.85 5.50 9.72
N GLU A 120 13.70 5.79 11.00
CA GLU A 120 12.53 6.36 11.62
C GLU A 120 12.97 7.38 12.66
N PHE A 121 12.29 8.52 12.72
CA PHE A 121 12.61 9.63 13.60
C PHE A 121 11.35 10.02 14.37
N SER A 122 11.46 10.00 15.70
CA SER A 122 10.33 10.34 16.58
C SER A 122 9.89 11.81 16.48
N ASP A 123 10.74 12.70 15.94
CA ASP A 123 10.41 14.10 15.71
C ASP A 123 11.28 14.76 14.61
N LEU A 124 10.86 15.96 14.19
CA LEU A 124 11.60 16.77 13.21
C LEU A 124 12.98 17.24 13.70
N ALA A 125 13.22 17.32 15.01
CA ALA A 125 14.53 17.74 15.52
C ALA A 125 15.57 16.63 15.31
N GLY A 126 15.17 15.37 15.52
CA GLY A 126 15.96 14.18 15.24
C GLY A 126 16.36 14.10 13.77
N VAL A 127 15.38 14.20 12.86
CA VAL A 127 15.67 14.14 11.42
C VAL A 127 16.57 15.30 10.96
N LEU A 128 16.33 16.53 11.43
CA LEU A 128 17.17 17.69 11.08
C LEU A 128 18.62 17.53 11.54
N ASN A 129 18.82 16.98 12.75
CA ASN A 129 20.15 16.69 13.26
C ASN A 129 20.88 15.65 12.40
N TRP A 130 20.16 14.61 11.98
CA TRP A 130 20.71 13.59 11.08
C TRP A 130 20.96 14.13 9.67
N MET A 131 20.04 14.90 9.09
CA MET A 131 20.20 15.56 7.78
C MET A 131 21.44 16.47 7.78
N ALA A 132 21.65 17.26 8.84
CA ALA A 132 22.83 18.09 8.99
C ALA A 132 24.12 17.27 9.04
N ALA A 133 24.10 16.13 9.74
CA ALA A 133 25.22 15.20 9.77
C ALA A 133 25.47 14.57 8.40
N GLN A 134 24.42 14.25 7.65
CA GLN A 134 24.57 13.69 6.31
C GLN A 134 25.22 14.69 5.34
N VAL A 135 24.78 15.95 5.36
CA VAL A 135 25.41 17.00 4.55
C VAL A 135 26.90 17.14 4.89
N ARG A 136 27.25 17.09 6.18
CA ARG A 136 28.65 17.16 6.63
C ARG A 136 29.47 15.95 6.19
N HIS A 137 28.89 14.75 6.26
CA HIS A 137 29.52 13.53 5.76
C HIS A 137 29.77 13.60 4.26
N ALA A 138 28.77 14.01 3.46
CA ALA A 138 28.91 14.18 2.02
C ALA A 138 29.99 15.21 1.64
N ARG A 139 30.22 16.22 2.49
CA ARG A 139 31.29 17.22 2.34
C ARG A 139 32.66 16.76 2.87
N GLY A 140 32.76 15.53 3.40
CA GLY A 140 33.98 14.98 3.99
C GLY A 140 34.36 15.55 5.35
N GLU A 141 33.44 16.26 6.03
CA GLU A 141 33.65 16.78 7.38
C GLU A 141 33.45 15.70 8.46
N TYR A 142 32.59 14.71 8.18
CA TYR A 142 32.35 13.55 9.04
C TYR A 142 32.75 12.26 8.34
N ASP A 143 33.28 11.30 9.11
CA ASP A 143 33.48 9.93 8.67
C ASP A 143 32.22 9.06 8.90
N ASP A 144 32.27 7.82 8.41
CA ASP A 144 31.15 6.86 8.52
C ASP A 144 30.79 6.55 9.98
N ALA A 145 31.78 6.51 10.88
CA ALA A 145 31.56 6.20 12.28
C ALA A 145 30.81 7.34 13.00
N GLN A 146 31.17 8.59 12.69
CA GLN A 146 30.49 9.77 13.21
C GLN A 146 29.05 9.85 12.68
N LEU A 147 28.83 9.59 11.39
CA LEU A 147 27.48 9.56 10.81
C LEU A 147 26.63 8.47 11.48
N GLN A 148 27.18 7.26 11.64
CA GLN A 148 26.48 6.14 12.28
C GLN A 148 26.15 6.43 13.75
N GLU A 149 27.05 7.05 14.50
CA GLU A 149 26.80 7.45 15.89
C GLU A 149 25.65 8.46 15.97
N ILE A 150 25.63 9.46 15.08
CA ILE A 150 24.54 10.45 15.05
C ILE A 150 23.23 9.80 14.65
N GLN A 151 23.25 8.92 13.64
CA GLN A 151 22.07 8.15 13.23
C GLN A 151 21.50 7.36 14.40
N SER A 152 22.30 6.55 15.08
CA SER A 152 21.85 5.73 16.23
C SER A 152 21.22 6.53 17.38
N LYS A 153 21.57 7.82 17.53
CA LYS A 153 21.00 8.71 18.55
C LYS A 153 19.75 9.43 18.06
N ALA A 154 19.64 9.68 16.76
CA ALA A 154 18.57 10.45 16.15
C ALA A 154 17.39 9.58 15.71
N SER A 155 17.68 8.38 15.20
CA SER A 155 16.67 7.41 14.78
C SER A 155 16.22 6.53 15.94
N ALA A 156 14.97 6.10 15.93
CA ALA A 156 14.41 5.18 16.90
C ALA A 156 13.41 4.26 16.20
N LEU A 157 13.27 3.02 16.66
CA LEU A 157 12.18 2.15 16.21
C LEU A 157 10.87 2.68 16.80
N LEU A 158 9.93 3.05 15.93
CA LEU A 158 8.59 3.51 16.29
C LEU A 158 7.64 2.31 16.18
N ASP A 159 7.39 1.69 17.33
CA ASP A 159 6.51 0.54 17.52
C ASP A 159 5.64 0.82 18.75
N ASP A 160 4.81 1.85 18.63
CA ASP A 160 3.89 2.29 19.67
C ASP A 160 2.45 2.36 19.13
N ALA A 161 1.48 2.57 20.02
CA ALA A 161 0.07 2.59 19.67
C ALA A 161 -0.31 3.65 18.62
N TRP A 162 0.52 4.69 18.42
CA TRP A 162 0.28 5.66 17.37
C TRP A 162 0.58 5.05 15.99
N GLU A 163 1.65 4.26 15.88
CA GLU A 163 2.05 3.55 14.64
C GLU A 163 1.19 2.33 14.33
N GLU A 164 0.67 1.65 15.35
CA GLU A 164 -0.14 0.43 15.16
C GLU A 164 -1.53 0.72 14.56
N GLY A 165 -1.94 1.99 14.50
CA GLY A 165 -3.30 2.37 14.15
C GLY A 165 -3.39 3.39 13.02
N PRO A 166 -4.63 3.64 12.51
CA PRO A 166 -4.89 4.56 11.40
C PRO A 166 -4.67 6.04 11.81
N THR A 167 -4.23 6.29 13.04
CA THR A 167 -3.73 7.59 13.47
C THR A 167 -2.36 7.92 12.90
N SER A 168 -1.52 6.95 12.52
CA SER A 168 -0.23 7.20 11.86
C SER A 168 -0.40 7.37 10.35
N GLY A 169 0.21 8.39 9.76
CA GLY A 169 0.23 8.55 8.30
C GLY A 169 0.96 7.41 7.59
N LEU A 170 1.99 6.82 8.22
CA LEU A 170 2.69 5.67 7.67
C LEU A 170 1.77 4.44 7.60
N TYR A 171 1.01 4.17 8.66
CA TYR A 171 0.04 3.08 8.67
C TYR A 171 -0.97 3.23 7.53
N ILE A 172 -1.53 4.44 7.35
CA ILE A 172 -2.45 4.73 6.24
C ILE A 172 -1.78 4.44 4.90
N LEU A 173 -0.54 4.89 4.70
CA LEU A 173 0.19 4.66 3.46
C LEU A 173 0.40 3.16 3.18
N GLU A 174 0.85 2.39 4.18
CA GLU A 174 1.11 0.95 4.03
C GLU A 174 -0.17 0.20 3.68
N GLU A 175 -1.27 0.51 4.36
CA GLU A 175 -2.57 -0.10 4.10
C GLU A 175 -3.14 0.29 2.72
N LEU A 176 -2.99 1.55 2.33
CA LEU A 176 -3.47 2.02 1.03
C LEU A 176 -2.64 1.50 -0.13
N ILE A 177 -1.32 1.35 -0.02
CA ILE A 177 -0.51 0.77 -1.11
C ILE A 177 -0.91 -0.69 -1.40
N HIS A 178 -1.35 -1.41 -0.37
CA HIS A 178 -1.74 -2.81 -0.45
C HIS A 178 -3.25 -3.04 -0.59
N THR A 179 -4.03 -1.96 -0.73
CA THR A 179 -5.47 -2.06 -0.90
C THR A 179 -5.83 -2.76 -2.22
N PRO A 180 -6.86 -3.63 -2.24
CA PRO A 180 -7.34 -4.23 -3.48
C PRO A 180 -8.12 -3.26 -4.39
N LEU A 181 -8.33 -1.99 -3.98
CA LEU A 181 -9.00 -0.99 -4.81
C LEU A 181 -8.35 -0.84 -6.19
N PHE A 182 -7.01 -0.92 -6.26
CA PHE A 182 -6.30 -0.83 -7.53
C PHE A 182 -6.59 -2.00 -8.46
N ASP A 183 -6.68 -3.20 -7.90
CA ASP A 183 -6.97 -4.40 -8.66
C ASP A 183 -8.45 -4.43 -9.07
N ALA A 184 -9.33 -3.83 -8.26
CA ALA A 184 -10.74 -3.65 -8.55
C ALA A 184 -10.97 -2.85 -9.85
N TRP A 185 -10.23 -1.74 -10.06
CA TRP A 185 -10.29 -0.95 -11.29
C TRP A 185 -9.97 -1.77 -12.54
N GLY A 186 -8.98 -2.66 -12.44
CA GLY A 186 -8.67 -3.59 -13.52
C GLY A 186 -9.72 -4.69 -13.66
N ALA A 187 -10.21 -5.22 -12.54
CA ALA A 187 -11.15 -6.35 -12.51
C ALA A 187 -12.51 -6.01 -13.12
N ILE A 188 -13.05 -4.82 -12.84
CA ILE A 188 -14.35 -4.40 -13.39
C ILE A 188 -14.32 -4.35 -14.94
N SER A 189 -13.19 -4.01 -15.55
CA SER A 189 -13.05 -4.02 -17.03
C SER A 189 -13.24 -5.42 -17.64
N ARG A 190 -13.28 -6.46 -16.82
CA ARG A 190 -13.53 -7.86 -17.21
C ARG A 190 -14.79 -8.45 -16.58
N GLY A 191 -15.64 -7.62 -15.95
CA GLY A 191 -16.79 -8.08 -15.19
C GLY A 191 -16.43 -8.86 -13.91
N GLN A 192 -15.21 -8.67 -13.40
CA GLN A 192 -14.70 -9.34 -12.21
C GLN A 192 -14.64 -8.37 -11.01
N TRP A 193 -14.48 -8.92 -9.81
CA TRP A 193 -14.23 -8.15 -8.60
C TRP A 193 -13.26 -8.91 -7.69
N PRO A 194 -12.32 -8.23 -7.00
CA PRO A 194 -11.42 -8.89 -6.06
C PRO A 194 -12.21 -9.51 -4.89
N VAL A 195 -11.75 -10.66 -4.43
CA VAL A 195 -12.23 -11.26 -3.18
C VAL A 195 -11.55 -10.53 -2.03
N VAL A 196 -12.34 -10.06 -1.08
CA VAL A 196 -11.86 -9.40 0.13
C VAL A 196 -12.56 -9.97 1.35
N ASP A 197 -11.79 -10.10 2.43
CA ASP A 197 -12.34 -10.48 3.71
C ASP A 197 -13.12 -9.29 4.28
N PRO A 198 -14.36 -9.48 4.74
CA PRO A 198 -15.15 -8.40 5.30
C PRO A 198 -14.51 -7.88 6.60
N THR A 199 -14.45 -6.57 6.76
CA THR A 199 -14.07 -5.92 8.00
C THR A 199 -15.32 -5.46 8.77
N ASP A 200 -15.32 -5.69 10.08
CA ASP A 200 -16.37 -5.22 11.00
C ASP A 200 -15.99 -3.90 11.68
N ASP A 201 -15.00 -3.17 11.12
CA ASP A 201 -14.47 -1.96 11.71
C ASP A 201 -15.49 -0.80 11.61
N PRO A 202 -15.83 -0.14 12.72
CA PRO A 202 -16.74 1.01 12.69
C PRO A 202 -16.10 2.19 11.96
N ALA A 203 -16.95 3.01 11.33
CA ALA A 203 -16.49 4.21 10.66
C ALA A 203 -15.82 5.19 11.67
N PRO A 204 -14.67 5.77 11.33
CA PRO A 204 -14.03 6.78 12.17
C PRO A 204 -14.77 8.10 12.03
N ILE A 205 -15.76 8.32 12.90
CA ILE A 205 -16.61 9.52 12.88
C ILE A 205 -16.07 10.66 13.76
N ASP A 206 -15.02 10.41 14.54
CA ASP A 206 -14.45 11.43 15.41
C ASP A 206 -13.58 12.42 14.62
N ARG A 207 -13.98 13.70 14.65
CA ARG A 207 -13.35 14.82 13.91
C ARG A 207 -12.10 15.37 14.60
N GLU A 208 -11.35 14.53 15.31
CA GLU A 208 -10.00 14.84 15.80
C GLU A 208 -8.98 14.89 14.66
N ASP A 209 -7.76 15.34 14.94
CA ASP A 209 -6.67 15.40 13.98
C ASP A 209 -6.50 14.05 13.25
N GLY A 210 -6.39 14.11 11.92
CA GLY A 210 -6.25 12.95 11.03
C GLY A 210 -7.54 12.18 10.78
N TRP A 211 -8.71 12.73 11.11
CA TRP A 211 -9.99 12.07 10.80
C TRP A 211 -10.19 11.81 9.31
N GLN A 212 -9.69 12.68 8.43
CA GLN A 212 -9.86 12.55 6.98
C GLN A 212 -9.08 11.38 6.39
N ARG A 213 -7.80 11.21 6.75
CA ARG A 213 -7.02 10.02 6.37
C ARG A 213 -7.59 8.73 6.93
N ARG A 214 -8.06 8.72 8.20
CA ARG A 214 -8.75 7.58 8.81
C ARG A 214 -10.01 7.21 8.02
N LEU A 215 -10.84 8.21 7.74
CA LEU A 215 -12.07 8.03 6.96
C LEU A 215 -11.77 7.54 5.54
N SER A 216 -10.73 8.08 4.89
CA SER A 216 -10.35 7.69 3.53
C SER A 216 -9.92 6.23 3.45
N LEU A 217 -9.15 5.74 4.42
CA LEU A 217 -8.80 4.32 4.52
C LEU A 217 -10.05 3.47 4.75
N TRP A 218 -10.90 3.85 5.70
CA TRP A 218 -12.14 3.13 5.98
C TRP A 218 -13.07 3.06 4.76
N LEU A 219 -13.30 4.19 4.07
CA LEU A 219 -14.10 4.26 2.85
C LEU A 219 -13.51 3.38 1.75
N THR A 220 -12.18 3.39 1.59
CA THR A 220 -11.50 2.55 0.60
C THR A 220 -11.73 1.06 0.87
N ARG A 221 -11.53 0.60 2.12
CA ARG A 221 -11.75 -0.79 2.51
C ARG A 221 -13.22 -1.18 2.33
N ARG A 222 -14.12 -0.36 2.88
CA ARG A 222 -15.56 -0.61 2.86
C ARG A 222 -16.14 -0.64 1.44
N PHE A 223 -15.65 0.24 0.57
CA PHE A 223 -16.04 0.26 -0.83
C PHE A 223 -15.67 -1.02 -1.55
N VAL A 224 -14.45 -1.54 -1.34
CA VAL A 224 -14.03 -2.80 -1.98
C VAL A 224 -14.86 -3.98 -1.49
N GLU A 225 -15.24 -4.00 -0.21
CA GLU A 225 -16.10 -5.04 0.36
C GLU A 225 -17.54 -4.99 -0.17
N THR A 226 -18.16 -3.81 -0.11
CA THR A 226 -19.61 -3.66 -0.31
C THR A 226 -19.98 -3.26 -1.74
N ARG A 227 -18.99 -2.79 -2.52
CA ARG A 227 -19.16 -2.21 -3.86
C ARG A 227 -20.03 -0.96 -3.87
N ARG A 228 -20.17 -0.31 -2.72
CA ARG A 228 -21.00 0.87 -2.51
C ARG A 228 -20.26 1.89 -1.68
N LEU A 229 -20.51 3.17 -1.95
CA LEU A 229 -20.00 4.22 -1.11
C LEU A 229 -20.95 4.46 0.08
N GLU A 230 -20.50 4.14 1.28
CA GLU A 230 -21.24 4.35 2.53
C GLU A 230 -20.66 5.53 3.31
N LEU A 231 -21.06 6.77 2.99
CA LEU A 231 -20.61 7.93 3.78
C LEU A 231 -21.31 7.98 5.15
N PRO A 232 -20.58 8.25 6.26
CA PRO A 232 -21.20 8.49 7.56
C PRO A 232 -22.17 9.67 7.50
N ALA A 233 -23.36 9.53 8.13
CA ALA A 233 -24.44 10.52 8.04
C ALA A 233 -24.03 11.92 8.54
N ASP A 234 -23.08 12.00 9.46
CA ASP A 234 -22.60 13.25 10.06
C ASP A 234 -21.43 13.88 9.30
N ILE A 235 -21.03 13.35 8.13
CA ILE A 235 -19.91 13.85 7.34
C ILE A 235 -20.39 14.24 5.94
N ALA A 236 -20.32 15.53 5.63
CA ALA A 236 -20.56 16.01 4.28
C ALA A 236 -19.25 16.02 3.47
N VAL A 237 -19.34 15.73 2.17
CA VAL A 237 -18.18 15.80 1.24
C VAL A 237 -17.57 17.20 1.19
N SER A 238 -18.38 18.25 1.45
CA SER A 238 -17.92 19.64 1.56
C SER A 238 -17.04 19.91 2.77
N ASP A 239 -17.05 19.04 3.78
CA ASP A 239 -16.24 19.16 4.98
C ASP A 239 -14.83 18.60 4.80
N MET A 240 -14.57 17.94 3.66
CA MET A 240 -13.31 17.29 3.35
C MET A 240 -12.42 18.20 2.50
N ASP A 241 -11.12 18.13 2.75
CA ASP A 241 -10.09 18.76 1.93
C ASP A 241 -10.01 18.11 0.55
N ALA A 242 -9.34 18.81 -0.38
CA ALA A 242 -9.35 18.47 -1.79
C ALA A 242 -8.91 17.02 -2.07
N VAL A 243 -7.87 16.53 -1.39
CA VAL A 243 -7.36 15.16 -1.58
C VAL A 243 -8.42 14.12 -1.22
N HIS A 244 -9.03 14.24 -0.05
CA HIS A 244 -9.99 13.26 0.45
C HIS A 244 -11.36 13.38 -0.24
N ARG A 245 -11.76 14.60 -0.61
CA ARG A 245 -12.92 14.83 -1.47
C ARG A 245 -12.74 14.16 -2.84
N ASN A 246 -11.57 14.30 -3.47
CA ASN A 246 -11.30 13.65 -4.75
C ASN A 246 -11.42 12.13 -4.64
N LEU A 247 -10.96 11.52 -3.53
CA LEU A 247 -11.20 10.09 -3.28
C LEU A 247 -12.68 9.76 -3.34
N VAL A 248 -13.51 10.50 -2.60
CA VAL A 248 -14.96 10.27 -2.55
C VAL A 248 -15.58 10.42 -3.94
N GLU A 249 -15.22 11.47 -4.68
CA GLU A 249 -15.70 11.69 -6.06
C GLU A 249 -15.33 10.52 -6.98
N HIS A 250 -14.13 9.96 -6.86
CA HIS A 250 -13.72 8.80 -7.63
C HIS A 250 -14.40 7.51 -7.20
N LEU A 251 -14.71 7.32 -5.92
CA LEU A 251 -15.51 6.19 -5.47
C LEU A 251 -16.96 6.29 -5.95
N ILE A 252 -17.53 7.50 -6.03
CA ILE A 252 -18.85 7.73 -6.64
C ILE A 252 -18.85 7.35 -8.12
N ASP A 253 -17.85 7.83 -8.88
CA ASP A 253 -17.70 7.48 -10.30
C ASP A 253 -17.55 5.96 -10.49
N PHE A 254 -16.77 5.32 -9.62
CA PHE A 254 -16.58 3.88 -9.65
C PHE A 254 -17.87 3.10 -9.29
N GLU A 255 -18.63 3.53 -8.28
CA GLU A 255 -19.93 2.95 -7.93
C GLU A 255 -20.93 3.05 -9.09
N GLN A 256 -20.99 4.22 -9.73
CA GLN A 256 -21.85 4.44 -10.89
C GLN A 256 -21.48 3.51 -12.03
N GLY A 257 -20.18 3.39 -12.35
CA GLY A 257 -19.68 2.42 -13.32
C GLY A 257 -20.03 0.98 -12.93
N LEU A 258 -19.96 0.60 -11.66
CA LEU A 258 -20.33 -0.76 -11.23
C LEU A 258 -21.82 -1.09 -11.42
N HIS A 259 -22.71 -0.13 -11.13
CA HIS A 259 -24.15 -0.39 -11.08
C HIS A 259 -24.88 -0.10 -12.38
N SER A 260 -24.42 0.87 -13.17
CA SER A 260 -24.91 1.10 -14.54
C SER A 260 -24.19 0.19 -15.55
N GLY A 261 -22.95 -0.17 -15.23
CA GLY A 261 -21.96 -0.71 -16.16
C GLY A 261 -21.72 0.20 -17.36
N GLU A 262 -21.84 1.51 -17.16
CA GLU A 262 -21.21 2.50 -18.03
C GLU A 262 -19.70 2.54 -17.75
N VAL A 263 -18.93 3.08 -18.69
CA VAL A 263 -17.51 3.34 -18.49
C VAL A 263 -17.38 4.46 -17.44
N PRO A 264 -16.61 4.26 -16.35
CA PRO A 264 -16.36 5.33 -15.38
C PRO A 264 -15.78 6.58 -16.05
N ALA A 265 -16.25 7.75 -15.65
CA ALA A 265 -15.89 9.03 -16.24
C ALA A 265 -14.36 9.27 -16.22
N ILE A 266 -13.66 8.83 -15.17
CA ILE A 266 -12.20 8.95 -15.10
C ILE A 266 -11.49 8.19 -16.23
N ILE A 267 -12.03 7.04 -16.66
CA ILE A 267 -11.49 6.27 -17.77
C ILE A 267 -11.76 7.00 -19.09
N GLU A 268 -12.97 7.52 -19.28
CA GLU A 268 -13.30 8.32 -20.49
C GLU A 268 -12.43 9.58 -20.60
N LEU A 269 -12.20 10.27 -19.48
CA LEU A 269 -11.34 11.44 -19.43
C LEU A 269 -9.89 11.08 -19.75
N ALA A 270 -9.38 9.96 -19.23
CA ALA A 270 -8.05 9.47 -19.57
C ALA A 270 -7.93 9.10 -21.06
N ALA A 271 -8.94 8.45 -21.63
CA ALA A 271 -9.01 8.05 -23.04
C ALA A 271 -8.97 9.23 -24.02
N ASN A 272 -9.49 10.39 -23.60
CA ASN A 272 -9.52 11.63 -24.37
C ASN A 272 -8.43 12.64 -23.92
N GLY A 273 -7.55 12.24 -23.01
CA GLY A 273 -6.52 13.08 -22.44
C GLY A 273 -5.34 13.34 -23.38
N ALA A 274 -4.47 14.29 -23.00
CA ALA A 274 -3.27 14.63 -23.76
C ALA A 274 -2.10 13.66 -23.53
N ASP A 275 -2.12 12.86 -22.46
CA ASP A 275 -1.11 11.83 -22.20
C ASP A 275 -1.41 10.60 -23.07
N GLU A 276 -0.67 10.45 -24.16
CA GLU A 276 -0.87 9.38 -25.15
C GLU A 276 -0.83 7.98 -24.54
N LYS A 277 -0.02 7.79 -23.49
CA LYS A 277 0.11 6.49 -22.84
C LYS A 277 -1.13 6.18 -22.00
N LEU A 278 -1.57 7.13 -21.18
CA LEU A 278 -2.79 6.95 -20.39
C LEU A 278 -4.01 6.79 -21.29
N ALA A 279 -4.06 7.53 -22.40
CA ALA A 279 -5.11 7.41 -23.39
C ALA A 279 -5.16 6.01 -24.00
N ALA A 280 -4.03 5.45 -24.41
CA ALA A 280 -3.97 4.08 -24.94
C ALA A 280 -4.44 3.03 -23.92
N LEU A 281 -3.96 3.12 -22.67
CA LEU A 281 -4.37 2.18 -21.60
C LEU A 281 -5.87 2.30 -21.26
N ALA A 282 -6.41 3.52 -21.31
CA ALA A 282 -7.83 3.75 -21.11
C ALA A 282 -8.67 3.16 -22.25
N GLN A 283 -8.22 3.27 -23.50
CA GLN A 283 -8.90 2.62 -24.63
C GLN A 283 -8.87 1.09 -24.49
N ASP A 284 -7.73 0.50 -24.14
CA ASP A 284 -7.63 -0.94 -23.86
C ASP A 284 -8.54 -1.37 -22.70
N TRP A 285 -8.74 -0.50 -21.71
CA TRP A 285 -9.70 -0.72 -20.63
C TRP A 285 -11.14 -0.74 -21.15
N ILE A 286 -11.53 0.25 -21.98
CA ILE A 286 -12.88 0.38 -22.56
C ILE A 286 -13.19 -0.81 -23.46
N GLU A 287 -12.26 -1.21 -24.32
CA GLU A 287 -12.44 -2.35 -25.22
C GLU A 287 -12.72 -3.66 -24.45
N ARG A 288 -11.98 -3.90 -23.36
CA ARG A 288 -12.22 -5.06 -22.48
C ARG A 288 -13.59 -4.97 -21.82
N HIS A 289 -13.95 -3.78 -21.35
CA HIS A 289 -15.22 -3.53 -20.67
C HIS A 289 -16.43 -3.78 -21.61
N ASP A 290 -16.37 -3.26 -22.83
CA ASP A 290 -17.43 -3.42 -23.83
C ASP A 290 -17.55 -4.86 -24.31
N ALA A 291 -16.42 -5.57 -24.43
CA ALA A 291 -16.39 -6.97 -24.84
C ALA A 291 -17.15 -7.87 -23.85
N TRP A 292 -16.90 -7.76 -22.53
CA TRP A 292 -17.60 -8.60 -21.55
C TRP A 292 -19.08 -8.20 -21.42
N ARG A 293 -19.41 -6.90 -21.50
CA ARG A 293 -20.81 -6.45 -21.48
C ARG A 293 -21.60 -6.96 -22.68
N THR A 294 -20.98 -6.96 -23.85
CA THR A 294 -21.60 -7.50 -25.05
C THR A 294 -21.84 -9.00 -24.88
N ALA A 295 -20.86 -9.75 -24.36
CA ALA A 295 -21.01 -11.17 -24.07
C ALA A 295 -22.12 -11.47 -23.05
N ALA A 296 -22.26 -10.65 -22.00
CA ALA A 296 -23.30 -10.79 -20.98
C ALA A 296 -24.72 -10.43 -21.48
N ASN A 297 -24.83 -9.61 -22.53
CA ASN A 297 -26.11 -9.18 -23.11
C ASN A 297 -26.58 -10.04 -24.29
N VAL A 298 -25.82 -11.04 -24.72
CA VAL A 298 -26.32 -12.04 -25.68
C VAL A 298 -27.33 -12.92 -24.94
N PRO A 299 -28.62 -12.98 -25.37
CA PRO A 299 -29.57 -13.92 -24.80
C PRO A 299 -29.00 -15.33 -24.95
N SER A 300 -28.79 -16.03 -23.85
CA SER A 300 -28.46 -17.45 -23.89
C SER A 300 -29.54 -18.16 -24.72
N PRO A 301 -29.17 -18.92 -25.77
CA PRO A 301 -30.10 -19.88 -26.35
C PRO A 301 -30.63 -20.76 -25.22
N GLU A 302 -31.95 -20.96 -25.18
CA GLU A 302 -32.65 -21.78 -24.18
C GLU A 302 -31.86 -23.06 -23.89
N ASP A 303 -31.59 -23.28 -22.59
CA ASP A 303 -31.10 -24.49 -21.93
C ASP A 303 -30.60 -25.62 -22.86
N ASP A 304 -29.30 -25.62 -23.14
CA ASP A 304 -28.55 -26.88 -23.19
C ASP A 304 -27.52 -26.81 -22.05
N ASP A 305 -27.66 -27.71 -21.08
CA ASP A 305 -26.73 -27.95 -19.98
C ASP A 305 -25.31 -28.13 -20.50
N PHE A 306 -24.54 -27.04 -20.56
CA PHE A 306 -23.09 -27.11 -20.58
C PHE A 306 -22.63 -26.64 -19.21
N GLU A 307 -22.30 -27.59 -18.34
CA GLU A 307 -21.38 -27.35 -17.23
C GLU A 307 -20.15 -26.64 -17.83
N VAL A 308 -20.05 -25.33 -17.61
CA VAL A 308 -18.88 -24.57 -18.02
C VAL A 308 -17.77 -25.02 -17.08
N GLU A 309 -16.98 -25.99 -17.55
CA GLU A 309 -15.78 -26.45 -16.88
C GLU A 309 -14.91 -25.22 -16.60
N PRO A 310 -14.47 -25.00 -15.35
CA PRO A 310 -13.68 -23.82 -14.99
C PRO A 310 -12.44 -23.74 -15.90
N PRO A 311 -11.97 -22.52 -16.24
CA PRO A 311 -10.84 -22.36 -17.14
C PRO A 311 -9.66 -23.19 -16.63
N PRO A 312 -8.95 -23.91 -17.52
CA PRO A 312 -7.92 -24.85 -17.11
C PRO A 312 -6.84 -24.12 -16.31
N PHE A 313 -6.47 -24.70 -15.17
CA PHE A 313 -5.46 -24.18 -14.26
C PHE A 313 -4.17 -23.79 -15.00
N GLN A 314 -3.76 -22.52 -14.93
CA GLN A 314 -2.60 -22.02 -15.66
C GLN A 314 -1.28 -22.46 -14.99
N HIS A 315 -0.56 -23.37 -15.64
CA HIS A 315 0.73 -23.89 -15.16
C HIS A 315 1.91 -22.93 -15.42
N THR A 316 2.05 -21.89 -14.60
CA THR A 316 3.30 -21.10 -14.54
C THR A 316 4.47 -21.97 -14.04
N PRO A 317 5.74 -21.59 -14.30
CA PRO A 317 6.89 -22.29 -13.72
C PRO A 317 6.86 -22.33 -12.17
N PHE A 318 6.27 -21.31 -11.54
CA PHE A 318 6.09 -21.25 -10.09
C PHE A 318 5.03 -22.27 -9.63
N THR A 319 3.84 -22.27 -10.23
CA THR A 319 2.76 -23.21 -9.83
C THR A 319 3.16 -24.67 -10.05
N ARG A 320 3.97 -24.98 -11.08
CA ARG A 320 4.53 -26.33 -11.25
C ARG A 320 5.49 -26.75 -10.13
N LYS A 321 6.35 -25.83 -9.65
CA LYS A 321 7.26 -26.11 -8.53
C LYS A 321 6.50 -26.26 -7.22
N LEU A 322 5.54 -25.36 -6.96
CA LEU A 322 4.69 -25.39 -5.78
C LEU A 322 3.86 -26.68 -5.73
N MET A 323 3.23 -27.06 -6.84
CA MET A 323 2.46 -28.30 -6.96
C MET A 323 3.32 -29.55 -6.69
N HIS A 324 4.55 -29.57 -7.20
CA HIS A 324 5.47 -30.68 -6.94
C HIS A 324 5.88 -30.76 -5.46
N ALA A 325 6.20 -29.62 -4.84
CA ALA A 325 6.61 -29.57 -3.44
C ALA A 325 5.44 -29.92 -2.49
N LEU A 326 4.24 -29.42 -2.76
CA LEU A 326 3.03 -29.77 -2.02
C LEU A 326 2.67 -31.25 -2.17
N SER A 327 2.82 -31.83 -3.36
CA SER A 327 2.58 -33.27 -3.56
C SER A 327 3.50 -34.11 -2.67
N ILE A 328 4.77 -33.74 -2.54
CA ILE A 328 5.74 -34.44 -1.68
C ILE A 328 5.37 -34.25 -0.21
N SER A 329 5.01 -33.03 0.19
CA SER A 329 4.64 -32.71 1.57
C SER A 329 3.40 -33.50 2.01
N LEU A 330 2.34 -33.54 1.18
CA LEU A 330 1.14 -34.34 1.44
C LEU A 330 1.45 -35.84 1.54
N ASP A 331 2.30 -36.38 0.66
CA ASP A 331 2.71 -37.79 0.75
C ASP A 331 3.42 -38.09 2.08
N ASN A 332 4.24 -37.17 2.56
CA ASN A 332 4.91 -37.33 3.83
C ASN A 332 3.93 -37.21 5.01
N MET A 333 3.01 -36.25 5.00
CA MET A 333 1.99 -36.09 6.05
C MET A 333 1.07 -37.31 6.15
N VAL A 334 0.64 -37.89 5.01
CA VAL A 334 -0.16 -39.13 4.99
C VAL A 334 0.67 -40.30 5.53
N LYS A 335 1.92 -40.43 5.09
CA LYS A 335 2.81 -41.52 5.52
C LYS A 335 3.13 -41.45 7.01
N ASP A 336 3.30 -40.25 7.55
CA ASP A 336 3.60 -39.99 8.96
C ASP A 336 2.33 -40.08 9.84
N GLY A 337 1.15 -40.29 9.23
CA GLY A 337 -0.14 -40.40 9.94
C GLY A 337 -0.62 -39.07 10.50
N GLU A 338 -0.22 -37.95 9.89
CA GLU A 338 -0.61 -36.61 10.31
C GLU A 338 -1.95 -36.17 9.69
N ILE A 339 -2.25 -36.65 8.49
CA ILE A 339 -3.53 -36.44 7.80
C ILE A 339 -4.06 -37.74 7.20
N GLU A 340 -5.39 -37.90 7.16
CA GLU A 340 -6.06 -38.96 6.40
C GLU A 340 -6.59 -38.37 5.07
N LEU A 341 -6.10 -38.89 3.95
CA LEU A 341 -6.44 -38.42 2.60
C LEU A 341 -6.69 -39.62 1.68
N HIS A 342 -7.87 -39.67 1.07
CA HIS A 342 -8.16 -40.70 0.06
C HIS A 342 -7.31 -40.46 -1.21
N PRO A 343 -6.66 -41.49 -1.80
CA PRO A 343 -5.78 -41.34 -2.96
C PRO A 343 -6.43 -40.61 -4.14
N ASP A 344 -7.71 -40.89 -4.41
CA ASP A 344 -8.46 -40.28 -5.52
C ASP A 344 -8.77 -38.78 -5.33
N ARG A 345 -8.58 -38.23 -4.12
CA ARG A 345 -8.83 -36.82 -3.80
C ARG A 345 -7.58 -35.95 -3.77
N LYS A 346 -6.39 -36.58 -3.84
CA LYS A 346 -5.10 -35.89 -3.74
C LYS A 346 -4.90 -34.84 -4.83
N ASP A 347 -5.25 -35.17 -6.07
CA ASP A 347 -5.06 -34.24 -7.19
C ASP A 347 -5.97 -33.02 -7.09
N ALA A 348 -7.20 -33.19 -6.59
CA ALA A 348 -8.13 -32.08 -6.34
C ALA A 348 -7.63 -31.16 -5.21
N LEU A 349 -7.20 -31.75 -4.09
CA LEU A 349 -6.58 -31.02 -2.97
C LEU A 349 -5.32 -30.27 -3.42
N LEU A 350 -4.51 -30.86 -4.29
CA LEU A 350 -3.32 -30.19 -4.82
C LEU A 350 -3.67 -28.96 -5.65
N ILE A 351 -4.71 -29.03 -6.48
CA ILE A 351 -5.17 -27.87 -7.26
C ILE A 351 -5.65 -26.77 -6.32
N GLU A 352 -6.42 -27.12 -5.29
CA GLU A 352 -6.93 -26.20 -4.27
C GLU A 352 -5.79 -25.48 -3.53
N LEU A 353 -4.83 -26.24 -3.02
CA LEU A 353 -3.67 -25.71 -2.29
C LEU A 353 -2.78 -24.85 -3.17
N VAL A 354 -2.51 -25.26 -4.41
CA VAL A 354 -1.67 -24.46 -5.33
C VAL A 354 -2.38 -23.17 -5.71
N THR A 355 -3.72 -23.20 -5.88
CA THR A 355 -4.52 -21.98 -6.14
C THR A 355 -4.44 -21.02 -4.95
N ALA A 356 -4.62 -21.53 -3.72
CA ALA A 356 -4.51 -20.71 -2.52
C ALA A 356 -3.10 -20.15 -2.33
N GLY A 357 -2.07 -20.98 -2.55
CA GLY A 357 -0.67 -20.61 -2.41
C GLY A 357 -0.15 -19.69 -3.53
N SER A 358 -0.68 -19.77 -4.75
CA SER A 358 -0.27 -18.88 -5.85
C SER A 358 -0.71 -17.44 -5.65
N ASP A 359 -1.78 -17.24 -4.89
CA ASP A 359 -2.35 -15.92 -4.58
C ASP A 359 -1.77 -15.32 -3.29
N ALA A 360 -0.66 -15.86 -2.80
CA ALA A 360 -0.01 -15.42 -1.58
C ALA A 360 0.99 -14.28 -1.84
N ARG A 361 0.92 -13.25 -0.98
CA ARG A 361 1.73 -12.02 -1.09
C ARG A 361 3.12 -12.12 -0.44
N SER A 362 3.39 -13.20 0.29
CA SER A 362 4.67 -13.48 0.96
C SER A 362 4.75 -14.96 1.35
N VAL A 363 5.93 -15.46 1.71
CA VAL A 363 6.09 -16.85 2.21
C VAL A 363 5.26 -17.09 3.47
N LYS A 364 5.23 -16.14 4.41
CA LYS A 364 4.40 -16.24 5.62
C LYS A 364 2.91 -16.30 5.29
N HIS A 365 2.45 -15.48 4.34
CA HIS A 365 1.06 -15.49 3.87
C HIS A 365 0.72 -16.79 3.11
N MET A 366 1.66 -17.30 2.32
CA MET A 366 1.51 -18.57 1.59
C MET A 366 1.35 -19.73 2.55
N LEU A 367 2.21 -19.82 3.56
CA LEU A 367 2.10 -20.86 4.59
C LEU A 367 0.78 -20.76 5.35
N LYS A 368 0.34 -19.56 5.72
CA LYS A 368 -0.96 -19.36 6.39
C LYS A 368 -2.14 -19.80 5.51
N LYS A 369 -2.14 -19.42 4.22
CA LYS A 369 -3.19 -19.82 3.27
C LYS A 369 -3.19 -21.32 3.04
N LEU A 370 -2.02 -21.93 2.82
CA LEU A 370 -1.89 -23.37 2.63
C LEU A 370 -2.38 -24.15 3.85
N THR A 371 -2.03 -23.72 5.07
CA THR A 371 -2.54 -24.33 6.31
C THR A 371 -4.06 -24.20 6.40
N ALA A 372 -4.62 -23.00 6.22
CA ALA A 372 -6.07 -22.79 6.28
C ALA A 372 -6.81 -23.63 5.24
N THR A 373 -6.36 -23.61 3.98
CA THR A 373 -6.94 -24.41 2.91
C THR A 373 -6.82 -25.91 3.18
N LEU A 374 -5.71 -26.39 3.73
CA LEU A 374 -5.58 -27.81 4.10
C LEU A 374 -6.56 -28.21 5.21
N VAL A 375 -6.74 -27.33 6.20
CA VAL A 375 -7.64 -27.56 7.35
C VAL A 375 -9.11 -27.53 6.96
N ASP A 376 -9.48 -26.63 6.05
CA ASP A 376 -10.87 -26.42 5.63
C ASP A 376 -11.28 -27.27 4.41
N SER A 377 -10.34 -28.00 3.79
CA SER A 377 -10.61 -28.76 2.58
C SER A 377 -11.47 -30.00 2.85
N GLU A 378 -12.57 -30.13 2.11
CA GLU A 378 -13.44 -31.31 2.10
C GLU A 378 -12.74 -32.59 1.57
N HIS A 379 -11.56 -32.43 0.99
CA HIS A 379 -10.75 -33.54 0.49
C HIS A 379 -9.97 -34.27 1.58
N VAL A 380 -9.75 -33.64 2.73
CA VAL A 380 -9.05 -34.22 3.89
C VAL A 380 -10.08 -34.80 4.86
N GLU A 381 -9.90 -36.06 5.27
CA GLU A 381 -10.84 -36.76 6.14
C GLU A 381 -10.60 -36.42 7.61
N GLU A 382 -9.35 -36.51 8.06
CA GLU A 382 -8.94 -36.18 9.43
C GLU A 382 -7.57 -35.49 9.44
N ILE A 383 -7.40 -34.55 10.38
CA ILE A 383 -6.16 -33.84 10.65
C ILE A 383 -5.85 -33.97 12.14
N TYR A 384 -4.69 -34.53 12.45
CA TYR A 384 -4.20 -34.74 13.81
C TYR A 384 -3.27 -33.65 14.37
N PRO A 385 -2.40 -32.98 13.59
CA PRO A 385 -1.55 -31.91 14.09
C PRO A 385 -2.32 -30.59 14.26
N SER A 386 -1.79 -29.69 15.09
CA SER A 386 -2.26 -28.31 15.17
C SER A 386 -1.80 -27.49 13.96
N ASP A 387 -2.51 -26.41 13.64
CA ASP A 387 -2.20 -25.47 12.56
C ASP A 387 -0.73 -25.01 12.58
N ASP A 388 -0.21 -24.68 13.77
CA ASP A 388 1.20 -24.28 13.95
C ASP A 388 2.18 -25.37 13.48
N LYS A 389 1.86 -26.64 13.78
CA LYS A 389 2.70 -27.79 13.40
C LYS A 389 2.61 -28.09 11.90
N ILE A 390 1.42 -27.91 11.30
CA ILE A 390 1.23 -27.98 9.84
C ILE A 390 2.06 -26.87 9.16
N GLN A 391 2.00 -25.66 9.71
CA GLN A 391 2.71 -24.51 9.15
C GLN A 391 4.23 -24.67 9.22
N ASP A 392 4.76 -25.17 10.34
CA ASP A 392 6.19 -25.49 10.49
C ASP A 392 6.63 -26.57 9.50
N ARG A 393 5.80 -27.61 9.29
CA ARG A 393 6.09 -28.67 8.32
C ARG A 393 6.10 -28.16 6.88
N LEU A 394 5.08 -27.39 6.49
CA LEU A 394 5.03 -26.76 5.17
C LEU A 394 6.22 -25.82 4.96
N LYS A 395 6.69 -25.13 5.99
CA LYS A 395 7.89 -24.28 5.92
C LYS A 395 9.16 -25.09 5.66
N GLU A 396 9.31 -26.24 6.32
CA GLU A 396 10.44 -27.16 6.10
C GLU A 396 10.41 -27.78 4.69
N ASP A 397 9.24 -28.24 4.25
CA ASP A 397 9.08 -28.96 2.98
C ASP A 397 9.13 -28.04 1.74
N LEU A 398 8.65 -26.79 1.87
CA LEU A 398 8.62 -25.81 0.77
C LEU A 398 9.90 -24.96 0.66
N GLY A 399 10.83 -25.11 1.61
CA GLY A 399 12.13 -24.45 1.61
C GLY A 399 12.13 -23.11 2.34
N GLY A 400 12.70 -23.12 3.55
CA GLY A 400 13.45 -21.97 4.07
C GLY A 400 14.79 -21.82 3.33
#